data_AF-A0A652PB34-F1
#
_entry.id   AF-A0A652PB34-F1
#
_cell.length_a   1.000
_cell.length_b   1.000
_cell.length_c   1.000
_cell.angle_alpha   90.00
_cell.angle_beta   90.00
_cell.angle_gamma   90.00
#
_symmetry.space_group_name_H-M   'P 1'
#
loop_
_entity.id
_entity.type
_entity.pdbx_description
1 polymer ?
#
loop_
_entity_poly.entity_id
_entity_poly.type
_entity_poly.pdbx_seq_one_letter_code
_entity_poly.pdbx_strand_id
1 'polypeptide(L)'
;MREDEEMWTRVRPVSGVTGSVGAGGTLELRRDATGARWTGGASAAAMWIALQQHGWRLDATAIDLGRAWGMDPLLVRVALGRWVDELLEQGVVEDASEPCLRNNPPGGLSEQS
;
A
#
# COMPACT_ATOMS: atom_id res chain seq x y z
N MET A 1 -20.07 -16.71 -1.76
CA MET A 1 -19.61 -15.89 -2.89
C MET A 1 -19.26 -14.53 -2.31
N ARG A 2 -18.01 -14.13 -2.08
CA ARG A 2 -16.69 -14.76 -2.23
C ARG A 2 -15.85 -14.33 -1.02
N GLU A 3 -15.06 -15.23 -0.45
CA GLU A 3 -14.01 -14.94 0.55
C GLU A 3 -12.76 -14.32 -0.13
N ASP A 4 -12.97 -13.45 -1.13
CA ASP A 4 -11.94 -12.87 -2.02
C ASP A 4 -11.88 -11.34 -1.87
N GLU A 5 -12.59 -10.80 -0.87
CA GLU A 5 -12.63 -9.37 -0.55
C GLU A 5 -11.56 -8.97 0.48
N GLU A 6 -10.58 -9.84 0.72
CA GLU A 6 -9.35 -9.51 1.45
C GLU A 6 -8.37 -8.80 0.50
N MET A 7 -8.85 -7.71 -0.12
CA MET A 7 -8.03 -6.79 -0.91
C MET A 7 -7.14 -6.01 0.05
N TRP A 8 -5.87 -6.43 0.15
CA TRP A 8 -4.75 -5.81 0.88
C TRP A 8 -5.16 -4.89 2.03
N THR A 9 -5.14 -5.41 3.26
CA THR A 9 -5.39 -4.59 4.45
C THR A 9 -4.20 -3.69 4.78
N ARG A 10 -3.01 -4.04 4.27
CA ARG A 10 -1.76 -3.34 4.50
C ARG A 10 -0.84 -3.43 3.29
N VAL A 11 -0.15 -2.33 3.00
CA VAL A 11 0.95 -2.30 2.03
C VAL A 11 2.22 -1.82 2.69
N ARG A 12 3.34 -1.84 1.97
CA ARG A 12 4.55 -1.12 2.37
C ARG A 12 5.28 -0.61 1.13
N PRO A 13 6.03 0.49 1.23
CA PRO A 13 6.88 0.94 0.15
C PRO A 13 7.96 -0.11 -0.11
N VAL A 14 8.24 -0.38 -1.38
CA VAL A 14 9.37 -1.23 -1.77
C VAL A 14 10.65 -0.60 -1.24
N SER A 15 11.60 -1.45 -0.83
CA SER A 15 12.89 -0.98 -0.33
C SER A 15 13.58 -0.02 -1.31
N GLY A 16 13.98 1.15 -0.81
CA GLY A 16 14.61 2.21 -1.62
C GLY A 16 13.65 3.12 -2.37
N VAL A 17 12.33 2.96 -2.19
CA VAL A 17 11.33 3.96 -2.60
C VAL A 17 11.31 5.08 -1.58
N THR A 18 11.47 6.31 -2.06
CA THR A 18 11.40 7.54 -1.28
C THR A 18 10.30 8.43 -1.83
N GLY A 19 9.57 9.10 -0.93
CA GLY A 19 8.53 10.06 -1.30
C GLY A 19 8.93 11.47 -0.89
N SER A 20 8.60 12.45 -1.71
CA SER A 20 8.75 13.88 -1.44
C SER A 20 7.50 14.62 -1.90
N VAL A 21 7.19 15.72 -1.24
CA VAL A 21 6.05 16.57 -1.60
C VAL A 21 6.61 17.91 -2.06
N GLY A 22 6.41 18.21 -3.34
CA GLY A 22 6.86 19.45 -3.96
C GLY A 22 5.98 20.65 -3.60
N ALA A 23 6.43 21.84 -3.99
CA ALA A 23 5.63 23.05 -3.89
C ALA A 23 4.32 22.89 -4.70
N GLY A 24 3.18 23.17 -4.08
CA GLY A 24 1.85 22.95 -4.68
C GLY A 24 1.21 21.60 -4.35
N GLY A 25 1.84 20.77 -3.51
CA GLY A 25 1.26 19.51 -3.03
C GLY A 25 1.44 18.35 -3.99
N THR A 26 2.32 18.45 -4.98
CA THR A 26 2.64 17.36 -5.89
C THR A 26 3.42 16.28 -5.15
N LEU A 27 2.93 15.03 -5.16
CA LEU A 27 3.67 13.87 -4.70
C LEU A 27 4.70 13.46 -5.73
N GLU A 28 5.87 13.09 -5.22
CA GLU A 28 7.00 12.70 -6.04
C GLU A 28 7.65 11.47 -5.41
N LEU A 29 7.48 10.31 -6.04
CA LEU A 29 8.04 9.04 -5.59
C LEU A 29 9.23 8.68 -6.47
N ARG A 30 10.32 8.20 -5.86
CA ARG A 30 11.52 7.78 -6.58
C ARG A 30 12.05 6.48 -6.01
N ARG A 31 12.35 5.52 -6.88
CA ARG A 31 13.06 4.29 -6.52
C ARG A 31 14.54 4.45 -6.81
N ASP A 32 15.36 4.39 -5.77
CA ASP A 32 16.80 4.65 -5.89
C ASP A 32 17.51 3.65 -6.81
N ALA A 33 17.18 2.36 -6.66
CA ALA A 33 17.82 1.27 -7.39
C ALA A 33 17.60 1.30 -8.92
N THR A 34 16.47 1.84 -9.39
CA THR A 34 16.14 1.87 -10.83
C THR A 34 16.10 3.27 -11.42
N GLY A 35 16.13 4.32 -10.58
CA GLY A 35 15.90 5.70 -11.00
C GLY A 35 14.46 5.99 -11.44
N ALA A 36 13.54 5.04 -11.28
CA ALA A 36 12.14 5.23 -11.67
C ALA A 36 11.48 6.32 -10.80
N ARG A 37 10.64 7.14 -11.42
CA ARG A 37 9.95 8.27 -10.80
C ARG A 37 8.47 8.24 -11.11
N TRP A 38 7.66 8.54 -10.11
CA TRP A 38 6.22 8.66 -10.21
C TRP A 38 5.77 9.97 -9.60
N THR A 39 4.80 10.62 -10.23
CA THR A 39 4.28 11.91 -9.79
C THR A 39 2.78 11.83 -9.61
N GLY A 40 2.26 12.42 -8.54
CA GLY A 40 0.83 12.50 -8.27
C GLY A 40 0.42 13.89 -7.80
N GLY A 41 -0.85 14.23 -7.89
CA GLY A 41 -1.38 15.50 -7.39
C GLY A 41 -1.52 15.53 -5.86
N ALA A 42 -2.13 16.61 -5.35
CA ALA A 42 -2.38 16.82 -3.92
C ALA A 42 -3.11 15.65 -3.23
N SER A 43 -4.09 15.04 -3.89
CA SER A 43 -4.80 13.88 -3.34
C SER A 43 -3.88 12.67 -3.17
N ALA A 44 -2.99 12.41 -4.12
CA ALA A 44 -2.01 11.33 -4.01
C ALA A 44 -0.99 11.63 -2.89
N ALA A 45 -0.55 12.87 -2.76
CA ALA A 45 0.32 13.29 -1.67
C ALA A 45 -0.32 13.07 -0.30
N ALA A 46 -1.57 13.49 -0.14
CA ALA A 46 -2.34 13.27 1.09
C ALA A 46 -2.51 11.78 1.38
N MET A 47 -2.84 10.96 0.39
CA MET A 47 -2.94 9.50 0.55
C MET A 47 -1.61 8.87 0.97
N TRP A 48 -0.49 9.25 0.35
CA TRP A 48 0.85 8.75 0.69
C TRP A 48 1.25 9.13 2.13
N ILE A 49 0.96 10.36 2.55
CA ILE A 49 1.25 10.84 3.91
C ILE A 49 0.39 10.10 4.93
N ALA A 50 -0.92 9.98 4.67
CA ALA A 50 -1.84 9.32 5.59
C ALA A 50 -1.51 7.82 5.73
N LEU A 51 -1.14 7.13 4.64
CA LEU A 51 -0.62 5.77 4.71
C LEU A 51 0.57 5.66 5.66
N GLN A 52 1.56 6.55 5.55
CA GLN A 52 2.72 6.56 6.45
C GLN A 52 2.32 6.76 7.92
N GLN A 53 1.41 7.70 8.19
CA GLN A 53 0.93 8.01 9.54
C GLN A 53 0.17 6.84 10.18
N HIS A 54 -0.55 6.05 9.38
CA HIS A 54 -1.33 4.91 9.83
C HIS A 54 -0.62 3.56 9.68
N GLY A 55 0.72 3.56 9.56
CA GLY A 55 1.51 2.32 9.48
C GLY A 55 1.20 1.48 8.24
N TRP A 56 0.78 2.15 7.17
CA TRP A 56 0.41 1.62 5.86
C TRP A 56 -0.85 0.75 5.82
N ARG A 57 -1.76 0.97 6.77
CA ARG A 57 -3.05 0.27 6.85
C ARG A 57 -4.12 1.02 6.06
N LEU A 58 -4.70 0.39 5.05
CA LEU A 58 -5.62 1.06 4.12
C LEU A 58 -6.91 1.51 4.83
N ASP A 59 -7.48 0.68 5.69
CA ASP A 59 -8.75 0.98 6.36
C ASP A 59 -8.63 2.15 7.35
N ALA A 60 -7.57 2.15 8.16
CA ALA A 60 -7.30 3.24 9.09
C ALA A 60 -7.04 4.56 8.35
N THR A 61 -6.30 4.49 7.24
CA THR A 61 -6.03 5.64 6.37
C THR A 61 -7.31 6.20 5.74
N ALA A 62 -8.20 5.32 5.24
CA ALA A 62 -9.44 5.73 4.60
C ALA A 62 -10.41 6.41 5.58
N ILE A 63 -10.46 5.94 6.83
CA ILE A 63 -11.26 6.56 7.89
C ILE A 63 -10.78 7.99 8.18
N ASP A 64 -9.47 8.18 8.32
CA ASP A 64 -8.89 9.50 8.62
C ASP A 64 -9.08 10.47 7.45
N LEU A 65 -8.75 10.03 6.22
CA LEU A 65 -8.93 10.82 5.01
C LEU A 65 -10.41 11.14 4.74
N GLY A 66 -11.32 10.20 5.00
CA GLY A 66 -12.76 10.43 4.91
C GLY A 66 -13.20 11.58 5.82
N ARG A 67 -12.73 11.59 7.07
CA ARG A 67 -12.97 12.70 7.99
C ARG A 67 -12.33 14.01 7.51
N ALA A 68 -11.08 13.97 7.07
CA ALA A 68 -10.34 15.17 6.64
C ALA A 68 -10.94 15.81 5.38
N TRP A 69 -11.45 15.01 4.45
CA TRP A 69 -12.06 15.47 3.20
C TRP A 69 -13.57 15.68 3.28
N GLY A 70 -14.21 15.32 4.40
CA GLY A 70 -15.67 15.36 4.53
C GLY A 70 -16.37 14.37 3.59
N MET A 71 -15.72 13.25 3.27
CA MET A 71 -16.22 12.20 2.38
C MET A 71 -16.52 10.92 3.15
N ASP A 72 -17.37 10.08 2.55
CA ASP A 72 -17.64 8.76 3.09
C ASP A 72 -16.35 7.89 3.11
N PRO A 73 -15.99 7.27 4.25
CA PRO A 73 -14.78 6.45 4.35
C PRO A 73 -14.73 5.26 3.39
N LEU A 74 -15.88 4.68 3.02
CA LEU A 74 -15.92 3.57 2.07
C LEU A 74 -15.56 4.05 0.66
N LEU A 75 -16.05 5.23 0.27
CA LEU A 75 -15.66 5.86 -1.00
C LEU A 75 -14.15 6.13 -1.06
N VAL A 76 -13.60 6.64 0.04
CA VAL A 76 -12.15 6.88 0.15
C VAL A 76 -11.37 5.58 0.13
N ARG A 77 -11.86 4.52 0.77
CA ARG A 77 -11.22 3.19 0.77
C ARG A 77 -11.12 2.58 -0.62
N VAL A 78 -12.16 2.74 -1.45
CA VAL A 78 -12.17 2.29 -2.85
C VAL A 78 -11.17 3.08 -3.68
N ALA A 79 -11.17 4.42 -3.55
CA ALA A 79 -10.22 5.28 -4.26
C ALA A 79 -8.76 4.98 -3.86
N LEU A 80 -8.52 4.81 -2.56
CA LEU A 80 -7.22 4.44 -2.00
C LEU A 80 -6.78 3.07 -2.50
N GLY A 81 -7.68 2.08 -2.50
CA GLY A 81 -7.40 0.73 -3.00
C GLY A 81 -7.01 0.72 -4.47
N ARG A 82 -7.74 1.44 -5.33
CA ARG A 82 -7.40 1.58 -6.75
C ARG A 82 -6.04 2.24 -6.96
N TRP A 83 -5.74 3.30 -6.22
CA TRP A 83 -4.45 3.97 -6.34
C TRP A 83 -3.30 3.09 -5.87
N VAL A 84 -3.50 2.30 -4.80
CA VAL A 84 -2.51 1.33 -4.31
C VAL A 84 -2.28 0.19 -5.32
N ASP A 85 -3.33 -0.27 -6.01
CA ASP A 85 -3.23 -1.27 -7.09
C ASP A 85 -2.29 -0.78 -8.20
N GLU A 86 -2.47 0.46 -8.65
CA GLU A 86 -1.58 1.09 -9.65
C GLU A 86 -0.12 1.15 -9.16
N LEU A 87 0.09 1.44 -7.87
CA LEU A 87 1.44 1.45 -7.27
C LEU A 87 2.05 0.06 -7.13
N LEU A 88 1.24 -0.98 -6.90
CA LEU A 88 1.67 -2.39 -6.85
C LEU A 88 2.13 -2.84 -8.24
N GLU A 89 1.32 -2.57 -9.27
CA GLU A 89 1.67 -2.89 -10.67
C GLU A 89 2.97 -2.21 -11.12
N GLN A 90 3.25 -1.02 -10.58
CA GLN A 90 4.46 -0.25 -10.86
C GLN A 90 5.66 -0.64 -9.97
N GLY A 91 5.47 -1.54 -9.00
CA GLY A 91 6.51 -1.97 -8.07
C GLY A 91 6.99 -0.84 -7.14
N VAL A 92 6.12 0.11 -6.82
CA VAL A 92 6.38 1.22 -5.89
C VAL A 92 6.08 0.80 -4.46
N VAL A 93 4.99 0.05 -4.28
CA VAL A 93 4.63 -0.60 -3.03
C VAL A 93 4.56 -2.09 -3.25
N GLU A 94 4.59 -2.83 -2.16
CA GLU A 94 4.42 -4.28 -2.12
C GLU A 94 3.36 -4.62 -1.08
N ASP A 95 2.66 -5.74 -1.31
CA ASP A 95 1.73 -6.27 -0.33
C ASP A 95 2.48 -6.61 0.97
N ALA A 96 1.96 -6.09 2.07
CA ALA A 96 2.45 -6.34 3.41
C ALA A 96 1.33 -6.79 4.34
N SER A 97 0.20 -7.19 3.77
CA SER A 97 -0.77 -8.02 4.48
C SER A 97 0.02 -9.20 5.01
N GLU A 98 -0.21 -9.56 6.27
CA GLU A 98 0.45 -10.72 6.85
C GLU A 98 0.33 -11.87 5.84
N PRO A 99 1.43 -12.54 5.47
CA PRO A 99 1.31 -13.66 4.56
C PRO A 99 0.30 -14.60 5.20
N CYS A 100 -0.86 -14.79 4.56
CA CYS A 100 -1.76 -15.88 4.92
C CYS A 100 -0.85 -17.08 5.13
N LEU A 101 -0.82 -17.61 6.35
CA LEU A 101 0.08 -18.68 6.80
C LEU A 101 -0.09 -19.90 5.85
N ARG A 102 0.60 -19.86 4.71
CA ARG A 102 0.58 -20.86 3.63
C ARG A 102 2.01 -21.16 3.20
N ASN A 103 2.90 -21.21 4.17
CA ASN A 103 4.20 -21.87 4.05
C ASN A 103 4.52 -22.57 5.37
N ASN A 104 3.90 -23.74 5.55
CA ASN A 104 4.62 -24.87 6.12
C ASN A 104 4.38 -26.05 5.17
N PRO A 105 5.41 -26.47 4.41
CA PRO A 105 6.21 -27.58 4.92
C PRO A 105 7.71 -27.32 4.79
N PRO A 106 8.52 -27.87 5.70
CA PRO A 106 9.33 -29.02 5.28
C PRO A 106 9.44 -30.05 6.41
N GLY A 107 8.77 -31.18 6.21
CA GLY A 107 8.96 -32.38 7.03
C GLY A 107 9.04 -33.61 6.14
N GLY A 108 9.71 -33.48 5.00
CA GLY A 108 10.11 -34.62 4.17
C GLY A 108 11.52 -35.07 4.56
N LEU A 109 11.63 -36.37 4.79
CA LEU A 109 12.83 -37.21 4.96
C LEU A 109 13.43 -37.27 6.38
N SER A 110 13.18 -38.40 7.05
CA SER A 110 14.23 -39.40 7.25
C SER A 110 13.63 -40.74 7.68
N GLU A 111 13.72 -41.72 6.77
CA GLU A 111 13.89 -43.13 7.13
C GLU A 111 15.14 -43.31 8.03
N GLN A 112 15.26 -44.50 8.64
CA GLN A 112 16.27 -45.02 9.59
C GLN A 112 15.81 -44.94 11.06
N SER A 113 15.58 -46.03 11.82
CA SER A 113 15.86 -47.47 11.68
C SER A 113 14.87 -48.28 12.50
#